data_AF-A0A3M7SC32-F1
#
_entry.id   AF-A0A3M7SC32-F1
#
_cell.length_a   1.000
_cell.length_b   1.000
_cell.length_c   1.000
_cell.angle_alpha   90.00
_cell.angle_beta   90.00
_cell.angle_gamma   90.00
#
_symmetry.space_group_name_H-M   'P 1'
#
loop_
_entity.id
_entity.type
_entity.pdbx_description
1 polymer ?
#
loop_
_entity_poly.entity_id
_entity_poly.type
_entity_poly.pdbx_seq_one_letter_code
_entity_poly.pdbx_strand_id
1 'polypeptide(L)'
;MQIKNDPALFDFLADFIENDPSYLIRQHIIQSMCKYPPFKLNSDESCLNTESVVIRLWNLMGDKFCFNNSLKSGIVELYHLLFGMNKPKCLKHTSKQTIISNFEVKLED
;
A
#
# COMPACT_ATOMS: atom_id res chain seq x y z
N MET A 1 -13.54 -14.36 -2.69
CA MET A 1 -12.98 -13.76 -3.92
C MET A 1 -11.50 -13.60 -3.69
N GLN A 2 -10.64 -14.43 -4.28
CA GLN A 2 -9.19 -14.19 -4.20
C GLN A 2 -8.85 -13.07 -5.18
N ILE A 3 -8.20 -12.01 -4.71
CA ILE A 3 -7.59 -11.04 -5.63
C ILE A 3 -6.41 -11.77 -6.26
N LYS A 4 -6.45 -11.91 -7.59
CA LYS A 4 -5.36 -12.58 -8.31
C LYS A 4 -4.09 -11.75 -8.16
N ASN A 5 -2.94 -12.41 -8.24
CA ASN A 5 -1.66 -11.75 -8.42
C ASN A 5 -1.57 -11.19 -9.84
N ASP A 6 -2.35 -10.14 -10.11
CA ASP A 6 -2.54 -9.51 -11.41
C ASP A 6 -2.23 -8.02 -11.28
N PRO A 7 -1.14 -7.53 -11.89
CA PRO A 7 -0.75 -6.12 -11.89
C PRO A 7 -1.85 -5.18 -12.36
N ALA A 8 -2.54 -5.53 -13.45
CA ALA A 8 -3.56 -4.66 -14.02
C ALA A 8 -4.77 -4.51 -13.08
N LEU A 9 -5.17 -5.60 -12.42
CA LEU A 9 -6.23 -5.57 -11.43
C LEU A 9 -5.83 -4.76 -10.19
N PHE A 10 -4.59 -4.91 -9.71
CA PHE A 10 -4.10 -4.13 -8.58
C PHE A 10 -4.10 -2.63 -8.91
N ASP A 11 -3.57 -2.25 -10.07
CA ASP A 11 -3.51 -0.85 -10.49
C ASP A 11 -4.89 -0.24 -10.64
N PHE A 12 -5.83 -0.99 -11.22
CA PHE A 12 -7.23 -0.59 -11.31
C PHE A 12 -7.84 -0.34 -9.92
N LEU A 13 -7.68 -1.27 -8.97
CA LEU A 13 -8.22 -1.09 -7.62
C LEU A 13 -7.58 0.08 -6.87
N ALA A 14 -6.26 0.27 -7.05
CA ALA A 14 -5.55 1.40 -6.48
C ALA A 14 -6.03 2.74 -7.07
N ASP A 15 -6.37 2.80 -8.37
CA ASP A 15 -6.96 4.00 -8.98
C ASP A 15 -8.31 4.37 -8.34
N PHE A 16 -9.15 3.38 -8.01
CA PHE A 16 -10.41 3.62 -7.28
C PHE A 16 -10.15 4.13 -5.87
N ILE A 17 -9.19 3.53 -5.16
CA ILE A 17 -8.81 4.00 -3.82
C ILE A 17 -8.37 5.47 -3.87
N GLU A 18 -7.61 5.86 -4.88
CA GLU A 18 -7.08 7.22 -5.02
C GLU A 18 -8.13 8.26 -5.43
N ASN A 19 -9.03 7.89 -6.34
CA ASN A 19 -9.81 8.88 -7.09
C ASN A 19 -11.32 8.81 -6.86
N ASP A 20 -11.87 7.70 -6.36
CA ASP A 20 -13.32 7.54 -6.22
C ASP A 20 -13.88 8.53 -5.18
N PRO A 21 -14.89 9.36 -5.45
CA PRO A 21 -15.36 10.35 -4.48
C PRO A 21 -16.01 9.74 -3.22
N SER A 22 -16.43 8.47 -3.27
CA SER A 22 -17.10 7.79 -2.17
C SER A 22 -16.09 7.15 -1.22
N TYR A 23 -16.05 7.67 0.01
CA TYR A 23 -15.30 7.09 1.12
C TYR A 23 -15.62 5.60 1.33
N LEU A 24 -16.89 5.21 1.22
CA LEU A 24 -17.33 3.83 1.46
C LEU A 24 -16.76 2.86 0.42
N ILE A 25 -16.67 3.28 -0.85
CA ILE A 25 -16.08 2.48 -1.92
C ILE A 25 -14.59 2.29 -1.65
N ARG A 26 -13.86 3.37 -1.35
CA ARG A 26 -12.43 3.30 -1.00
C ARG A 26 -12.19 2.34 0.17
N GLN A 27 -12.94 2.50 1.26
CA GLN A 27 -12.86 1.64 2.44
C GLN A 27 -13.13 0.17 2.10
N HIS A 28 -14.20 -0.10 1.34
CA HIS A 28 -14.58 -1.46 0.99
C HIS A 28 -13.50 -2.16 0.16
N ILE A 29 -12.87 -1.44 -0.79
CA ILE A 29 -11.78 -1.98 -1.60
C ILE A 29 -10.57 -2.30 -0.71
N ILE A 30 -10.15 -1.37 0.16
CA ILE A 30 -9.02 -1.58 1.07
C ILE A 30 -9.27 -2.79 1.97
N GLN A 31 -10.44 -2.88 2.61
CA GLN A 31 -10.80 -4.01 3.46
C GLN A 31 -10.83 -5.33 2.67
N SER A 32 -11.31 -5.30 1.42
CA SER A 32 -11.32 -6.47 0.55
C SER A 32 -9.89 -6.91 0.18
N MET A 33 -8.99 -5.97 -0.05
CA MET A 33 -7.58 -6.24 -0.31
C MET A 33 -6.85 -6.79 0.91
N CYS A 34 -7.12 -6.27 2.12
CA CYS A 34 -6.57 -6.85 3.35
C CYS A 34 -7.10 -8.26 3.62
N LYS A 35 -8.39 -8.50 3.38
CA LYS A 35 -9.03 -9.81 3.60
C LYS A 35 -8.57 -10.86 2.59
N TYR A 36 -8.31 -10.45 1.36
CA TYR A 36 -7.90 -11.32 0.25
C TYR A 36 -6.66 -10.75 -0.42
N PRO A 37 -5.50 -10.78 0.27
CA PRO A 37 -4.30 -10.15 -0.24
C PRO A 37 -3.86 -10.79 -1.56
N PRO A 38 -3.45 -9.99 -2.56
CA PRO A 38 -3.09 -10.48 -3.90
C PRO A 38 -1.86 -11.39 -3.89
N PHE A 39 -0.99 -11.27 -2.89
CA PHE A 39 0.11 -12.18 -2.64
C PHE A 39 0.41 -12.26 -1.14
N LYS A 40 1.13 -13.30 -0.73
CA LYS A 40 1.55 -13.48 0.66
C LYS A 40 2.87 -12.75 0.92
N LEU A 41 3.05 -12.32 2.17
CA LEU A 41 4.31 -11.81 2.69
C LEU A 41 5.51 -12.69 2.26
N ASN A 42 6.59 -12.07 1.81
CA ASN A 42 7.81 -12.72 1.31
C ASN A 42 7.64 -13.59 0.06
N SER A 43 6.58 -13.38 -0.74
CA SER A 43 6.49 -13.94 -2.08
C SER A 43 7.43 -13.15 -3.02
N ASP A 44 8.72 -13.49 -2.98
CA ASP A 44 9.75 -12.90 -3.84
C ASP A 44 9.47 -13.15 -5.34
N GLU A 45 8.64 -14.14 -5.65
CA GLU A 45 8.18 -14.49 -7.02
C GLU A 45 6.92 -13.72 -7.47
N SER A 46 6.35 -12.87 -6.61
CA SER A 46 5.13 -12.14 -6.95
C SER A 46 5.43 -11.03 -7.97
N CYS A 47 4.68 -10.98 -9.08
CA CYS A 47 4.76 -9.89 -10.05
C CYS A 47 4.35 -8.52 -9.49
N LEU A 48 3.69 -8.49 -8.32
CA LEU A 48 3.33 -7.27 -7.60
C LEU A 48 4.39 -6.83 -6.58
N ASN A 49 5.43 -7.64 -6.34
CA ASN A 49 6.55 -7.27 -5.46
C ASN A 49 7.53 -6.33 -6.19
N THR A 50 7.04 -5.13 -6.52
CA THR A 50 7.78 -4.11 -7.27
C THR A 50 7.89 -2.82 -6.48
N GLU A 51 8.95 -2.04 -6.74
CA GLU A 51 9.16 -0.72 -6.15
C GLU A 51 7.99 0.24 -6.45
N SER A 52 7.40 0.15 -7.63
CA SER A 52 6.27 1.00 -8.02
C SER A 52 5.06 0.80 -7.10
N VAL A 53 4.71 -0.46 -6.79
CA VAL A 53 3.60 -0.79 -5.88
C VAL A 53 3.88 -0.26 -4.47
N VAL A 54 5.11 -0.43 -3.98
CA VAL A 54 5.53 0.07 -2.65
C VAL A 54 5.39 1.59 -2.57
N ILE A 55 5.97 2.32 -3.54
CA ILE A 55 5.92 3.78 -3.58
C ILE A 55 4.46 4.26 -3.63
N ARG A 56 3.62 3.59 -4.43
CA ARG A 56 2.21 3.93 -4.56
C ARG A 56 1.46 3.78 -3.23
N LEU A 57 1.66 2.68 -2.52
CA LEU A 57 1.09 2.48 -1.18
C LEU A 57 1.58 3.50 -0.17
N TRP A 58 2.87 3.86 -0.19
CA TRP A 58 3.41 4.90 0.69
C TRP A 58 2.81 6.29 0.41
N ASN A 59 2.64 6.65 -0.85
CA ASN A 59 1.98 7.91 -1.23
C ASN A 59 0.52 7.94 -0.73
N LEU A 60 -0.17 6.80 -0.78
CA LEU A 60 -1.50 6.65 -0.22
C LEU A 60 -1.53 6.82 1.30
N MET A 61 -0.53 6.29 2.03
CA MET A 61 -0.43 6.47 3.49
C MET A 61 -0.13 7.91 3.90
N GLY A 62 0.64 8.64 3.10
CA GLY A 62 1.09 9.99 3.40
C GLY A 62 0.12 11.07 2.92
N ASP A 63 0.19 11.37 1.63
CA ASP A 63 -0.32 12.63 1.07
C ASP A 63 -1.82 12.60 0.77
N LYS A 64 -2.36 11.43 0.41
CA LYS A 64 -3.75 11.30 -0.06
C LYS A 64 -4.78 11.09 1.06
N PHE A 65 -4.39 10.50 2.19
CA PHE A 65 -5.30 10.16 3.29
C PHE A 65 -4.95 10.81 4.63
N CYS A 66 -4.19 11.90 4.62
CA CYS A 66 -3.78 12.62 5.84
C CYS A 66 -4.95 13.03 6.76
N PHE A 67 -6.13 13.33 6.21
CA PHE A 67 -7.32 13.68 7.00
C PHE A 67 -8.23 12.49 7.36
N ASN A 68 -7.99 11.31 6.77
CA ASN A 68 -8.85 10.14 6.91
C ASN A 68 -8.07 8.98 7.55
N ASN A 69 -7.94 9.02 8.88
CA ASN A 69 -7.16 8.05 9.65
C ASN A 69 -7.57 6.59 9.40
N SER A 70 -8.85 6.32 9.15
CA SER A 70 -9.34 4.96 8.85
C SER A 70 -8.95 4.45 7.46
N LEU A 71 -8.78 5.32 6.46
CA LEU A 71 -8.26 4.91 5.15
C LEU A 71 -6.77 4.64 5.25
N LYS A 72 -6.05 5.55 5.93
CA LYS A 72 -4.62 5.41 6.19
C LYS A 72 -4.30 4.11 6.93
N SER A 73 -5.02 3.79 8.01
CA SER A 73 -4.79 2.56 8.78
C SER A 73 -4.97 1.31 7.93
N GLY A 74 -6.00 1.26 7.08
CA GLY A 74 -6.22 0.13 6.17
C GLY A 74 -5.12 0.00 5.11
N ILE A 75 -4.58 1.10 4.57
CA ILE A 75 -3.44 1.04 3.65
C ILE A 75 -2.16 0.59 4.37
N VAL A 76 -1.92 1.05 5.59
CA VAL A 76 -0.80 0.60 6.43
C VAL A 76 -0.90 -0.90 6.70
N GLU A 77 -2.10 -1.40 7.04
CA GLU A 77 -2.35 -2.82 7.22
C GLU A 77 -2.09 -3.61 5.93
N LEU A 78 -2.60 -3.15 4.79
CA LEU A 78 -2.35 -3.77 3.49
C LEU A 78 -0.86 -3.86 3.17
N TYR A 79 -0.10 -2.79 3.41
CA TYR A 79 1.34 -2.80 3.22
C TYR A 79 2.05 -3.81 4.13
N HIS A 80 1.69 -3.87 5.41
CA HIS A 80 2.26 -4.84 6.34
C HIS A 80 1.92 -6.28 5.93
N LEU A 81 0.73 -6.55 5.40
CA LEU A 81 0.36 -7.88 4.89
C LEU A 81 1.19 -8.31 3.67
N LEU A 82 1.54 -7.36 2.79
CA LEU A 82 2.24 -7.64 1.55
C LEU A 82 3.77 -7.66 1.72
N PHE A 83 4.33 -6.72 2.47
CA PHE A 83 5.77 -6.48 2.57
C PHE A 83 6.34 -6.63 3.99
N GLY A 84 5.49 -6.55 5.01
CA GLY A 84 5.89 -6.68 6.41
C GLY A 84 6.51 -5.41 6.99
N MET A 85 7.10 -5.55 8.18
CA MET A 85 7.75 -4.45 8.91
C MET A 85 9.13 -4.09 8.33
N ASN A 86 9.72 -4.99 7.56
CA ASN A 86 11.07 -4.83 7.03
C ASN A 86 11.04 -4.10 5.70
N LYS A 87 12.15 -3.43 5.36
CA LYS A 87 12.32 -2.81 4.05
C LYS A 87 12.05 -3.84 2.94
N PRO A 88 11.10 -3.59 2.03
CA PRO A 88 10.81 -4.48 0.91
C PRO A 88 12.08 -4.76 0.11
N LYS A 89 12.38 -6.04 -0.16
CA LYS A 89 13.57 -6.44 -0.93
C LYS A 89 13.59 -5.85 -2.35
N CYS A 90 12.41 -5.51 -2.90
CA CYS A 90 12.27 -4.87 -4.20
C CYS A 90 12.79 -3.44 -4.24
N LEU A 91 12.94 -2.77 -3.08
CA LEU A 91 13.61 -1.48 -2.97
C LEU A 91 15.13 -1.70 -2.97
N LYS A 92 15.70 -1.90 -4.16
CA LYS A 92 17.14 -1.85 -4.35
C LYS A 92 17.65 -0.48 -3.86
N HIS A 93 18.88 -0.42 -3.34
CA HIS A 93 19.47 0.82 -2.83
C HIS A 93 19.61 1.88 -3.94
N THR A 94 18.54 2.61 -4.23
CA THR A 94 18.52 3.71 -5.18
C THR A 94 18.16 4.98 -4.41
N SER A 95 19.20 5.65 -3.91
CA SER A 95 19.38 7.11 -3.90
C SER A 95 18.16 8.04 -3.76
N LYS A 96 17.16 7.73 -2.93
CA LYS A 96 16.12 8.68 -2.47
C LYS A 96 15.88 8.48 -0.98
N GLN A 97 16.90 8.82 -0.22
CA GLN A 97 16.99 8.72 1.23
C GLN A 97 16.22 9.84 1.96
N THR A 98 15.02 10.18 1.47
CA THR A 98 14.25 11.34 2.00
C THR A 98 12.84 10.96 2.48
N ILE A 99 12.31 9.77 2.13
CA ILE A 99 10.90 9.45 2.45
C ILE A 99 10.76 8.70 3.79
N ILE A 100 11.71 7.85 4.17
CA ILE A 100 11.61 7.08 5.43
C ILE A 100 11.81 7.99 6.66
N SER A 101 12.66 9.01 6.56
CA SER A 101 12.84 10.00 7.63
C SER A 101 11.57 10.79 7.95
N ASN A 102 10.61 10.88 7.03
CA ASN A 102 9.38 11.63 7.25
C ASN A 102 8.25 10.80 7.88
N PHE A 103 8.37 9.47 7.91
CA PHE A 103 7.40 8.59 8.56
C PHE A 103 7.72 8.36 10.04
N GLU A 104 9.00 8.25 10.41
CA GLU A 104 9.41 8.11 11.82
C GLU A 104 9.20 9.41 12.63
N VAL A 105 9.23 10.58 11.99
CA VAL A 105 9.06 11.87 12.69
C VAL A 105 7.60 12.19 13.04
N LYS A 106 6.60 11.47 12.52
CA LYS A 106 5.17 11.73 12.82
C LYS A 106 4.58 10.87 13.94
N LEU A 107 5.41 10.25 14.79
CA LEU A 107 4.97 9.51 15.98
C LEU A 107 5.39 10.17 17.31
N GLU A 108 6.03 11.33 17.25
CA GLU A 108 6.26 12.18 18.42
C GLU A 108 5.71 13.57 18.11
N ASP A 109 4.39 13.74 18.32
CA ASP A 109 3.72 15.01 18.69
C ASP A 109 2.28 14.70 19.13
#